data_AF-A0A2D8VJI4-F1
#
_entry.id   AF-A0A2D8VJI4-F1
#
_cell.length_a   1.000
_cell.length_b   1.000
_cell.length_c   1.000
_cell.angle_alpha   90.00
_cell.angle_beta   90.00
_cell.angle_gamma   90.00
#
_symmetry.space_group_name_H-M   'P 1'
#
loop_
_entity.id
_entity.type
_entity.pdbx_description
1 polymer ?
#
loop_
_entity_poly.entity_id
_entity_poly.type
_entity_poly.pdbx_seq_one_letter_code
_entity_poly.pdbx_strand_id
1 'polypeptide(L)'
;MLASLKREIALMFLMPKNIYLPLAVYGIIYTIFIISNEAQNSSYFASFIASFITIFIISENTFKQDFDNGYLEKMICEQKNIMHYLFGKYLAITIFVFLPMAIISGIFSGTLNGSNSATYICALLLMYLTLSCFFNLGNSISLRRNNSLNALLIIPLLIPFIILVKEIFIDGIFEANINFLVAYFLFAASFINFIIIKVLHIQSK
;
A
#
# COMPACT_ATOMS: atom_id res chain seq x y z
N MET A 1 -13.08 -9.43 15.03
CA MET A 1 -12.94 -8.95 13.64
C MET A 1 -13.75 -7.70 13.34
N LEU A 2 -15.08 -7.71 13.44
CA LEU A 2 -15.91 -6.55 13.06
C LEU A 2 -15.64 -5.27 13.88
N ALA A 3 -15.33 -5.41 15.17
CA ALA A 3 -15.05 -4.26 16.03
C ALA A 3 -13.78 -3.49 15.64
N SER A 4 -12.70 -4.18 15.25
CA SER A 4 -11.47 -3.53 14.78
C SER A 4 -11.69 -2.87 13.43
N LEU A 5 -12.44 -3.52 12.53
CA LEU A 5 -12.79 -2.97 11.23
C LEU A 5 -13.65 -1.69 11.35
N LYS A 6 -14.67 -1.71 12.20
CA LYS A 6 -15.50 -0.53 12.50
C LYS A 6 -14.67 0.63 13.06
N ARG A 7 -13.70 0.34 13.93
CA ARG A 7 -12.78 1.35 14.48
C ARG A 7 -11.96 2.01 13.37
N GLU A 8 -11.33 1.21 12.51
CA GLU A 8 -10.47 1.72 11.42
C GLU A 8 -11.26 2.55 10.41
N ILE A 9 -12.46 2.10 10.02
CA ILE A 9 -13.37 2.87 9.17
C ILE A 9 -13.75 4.19 9.87
N ALA A 10 -14.12 4.14 11.14
CA ALA A 10 -14.48 5.33 11.89
C ALA A 10 -13.30 6.32 12.00
N LEU A 11 -12.07 5.84 12.21
CA LEU A 11 -10.88 6.68 12.24
C LEU A 11 -10.62 7.36 10.90
N MET A 12 -10.82 6.65 9.78
CA MET A 12 -10.72 7.25 8.44
C MET A 12 -11.74 8.36 8.22
N PHE A 13 -12.97 8.21 8.73
CA PHE A 13 -13.99 9.26 8.65
C PHE A 13 -13.77 10.43 9.62
N LEU A 14 -13.29 10.15 10.83
CA LEU A 14 -13.06 11.16 11.86
C LEU A 14 -11.80 12.00 11.59
N MET A 15 -10.82 11.43 10.90
CA MET A 15 -9.59 12.11 10.51
C MET A 15 -9.49 12.20 8.98
N PRO A 16 -10.22 13.12 8.33
CA PRO A 16 -10.26 13.22 6.87
C PRO A 16 -8.88 13.50 6.25
N LYS A 17 -7.95 14.04 7.04
CA LYS A 17 -6.53 14.19 6.67
C LYS A 17 -5.91 12.87 6.18
N ASN A 18 -6.29 11.74 6.76
CA ASN A 18 -5.75 10.42 6.40
C ASN A 18 -6.21 9.95 5.01
N ILE A 19 -7.27 10.53 4.46
CA ILE A 19 -7.77 10.23 3.11
C ILE A 19 -7.29 11.29 2.12
N TYR A 20 -7.49 12.58 2.46
CA TYR A 20 -7.20 13.67 1.54
C TYR A 20 -5.70 13.80 1.23
N LEU A 21 -4.83 13.68 2.24
CA LEU A 21 -3.40 13.88 2.05
C LEU A 21 -2.79 12.84 1.08
N PRO A 22 -3.02 11.52 1.24
CA PRO A 22 -2.53 10.55 0.28
C PRO A 22 -3.10 10.72 -1.13
N LEU A 23 -4.40 11.01 -1.26
CA LEU A 23 -5.03 11.23 -2.57
C LEU A 23 -4.47 12.47 -3.27
N ALA A 24 -4.26 13.56 -2.52
CA ALA A 24 -3.69 14.79 -3.05
C ALA A 24 -2.24 14.57 -3.52
N VAL A 25 -1.42 13.89 -2.71
CA VAL A 25 -0.04 13.55 -3.11
C VAL A 25 -0.03 12.70 -4.38
N TYR A 26 -0.85 11.65 -4.43
CA TYR A 26 -0.98 10.81 -5.61
C TYR A 26 -1.38 11.64 -6.84
N GLY A 27 -2.45 12.44 -6.73
CA GLY A 27 -2.97 13.25 -7.83
C GLY A 27 -1.97 14.29 -8.34
N ILE A 28 -1.25 14.97 -7.44
CA ILE A 28 -0.24 15.97 -7.81
C ILE A 28 0.92 15.30 -8.56
N ILE A 29 1.49 14.22 -8.02
CA ILE A 29 2.62 13.54 -8.66
C ILE A 29 2.18 12.96 -10.01
N TYR A 30 1.03 12.30 -10.04
CA TYR A 30 0.49 11.68 -11.23
C TYR A 30 0.26 12.69 -12.36
N THR A 31 -0.34 13.85 -12.06
CA THR A 31 -0.57 14.90 -13.06
C THR A 31 0.73 15.54 -13.56
N ILE A 32 1.71 15.77 -12.69
CA ILE A 32 3.04 16.28 -13.09
C ILE A 32 3.69 15.36 -14.12
N PHE A 33 3.68 14.04 -13.89
CA PHE A 33 4.27 13.08 -14.81
C PHE A 33 3.50 12.97 -16.13
N ILE A 34 2.17 13.05 -16.10
CA ILE A 34 1.35 13.08 -17.32
C ILE A 34 1.66 14.32 -18.16
N ILE A 35 1.75 15.50 -17.52
CA ILE A 35 2.03 16.76 -18.21
C ILE A 35 3.44 16.78 -18.79
N SER A 36 4.42 16.19 -18.09
CA SER A 36 5.81 16.13 -18.55
C SER A 36 5.96 15.34 -19.85
N ASN A 37 5.03 14.41 -20.16
CA ASN A 37 4.81 13.69 -21.43
C ASN A 37 6.02 13.40 -22.36
N GLU A 38 7.16 12.96 -21.81
CA GLU A 38 8.37 12.70 -22.60
C GLU A 38 8.46 11.27 -23.17
N ALA A 39 7.59 10.33 -22.77
CA ALA A 39 7.75 8.90 -23.11
C ALA A 39 6.45 8.20 -23.53
N GLN A 40 6.58 7.22 -24.43
CA GLN A 40 5.50 6.33 -24.94
C GLN A 40 4.76 5.55 -23.83
N ASN A 41 5.34 5.44 -22.63
CA ASN A 41 4.79 4.73 -21.46
C ASN A 41 4.59 5.66 -20.24
N SER A 42 4.41 6.97 -20.46
CA SER A 42 4.32 7.99 -19.40
C SER A 42 3.25 7.67 -18.35
N SER A 43 2.11 7.11 -18.75
CA SER A 43 1.00 6.77 -17.85
C SER A 43 1.35 5.69 -16.81
N TYR A 44 2.12 4.67 -17.22
CA TYR A 44 2.57 3.62 -16.30
C TYR A 44 3.53 4.18 -15.26
N PHE A 45 4.58 4.87 -15.71
CA PHE A 45 5.59 5.44 -14.81
C PHE A 45 4.97 6.47 -13.87
N ALA A 46 4.03 7.29 -14.36
CA ALA A 46 3.26 8.21 -13.53
C ALA A 46 2.53 7.47 -12.40
N SER A 47 1.75 6.43 -12.73
CA SER A 47 1.00 5.65 -11.73
C SER A 47 1.92 4.93 -10.75
N PHE A 48 3.01 4.35 -11.26
CA PHE A 48 3.97 3.60 -10.45
C PHE A 48 4.66 4.52 -9.44
N ILE A 49 5.25 5.63 -9.89
CA ILE A 49 5.98 6.56 -9.01
C ILE A 49 5.04 7.24 -8.03
N ALA A 50 3.87 7.72 -8.51
CA ALA A 50 2.87 8.35 -7.65
C ALA A 50 2.38 7.39 -6.56
N SER A 51 2.08 6.14 -6.91
CA SER A 51 1.63 5.15 -5.93
C SER A 51 2.72 4.78 -4.93
N PHE A 52 3.98 4.66 -5.39
CA PHE A 52 5.12 4.36 -4.54
C PHE A 52 5.31 5.42 -3.45
N ILE A 53 5.37 6.69 -3.84
CA ILE A 53 5.55 7.81 -2.91
C ILE A 53 4.35 7.92 -1.97
N THR A 54 3.14 7.76 -2.49
CA THR A 54 1.92 7.84 -1.69
C THR A 54 1.89 6.74 -0.63
N ILE A 55 2.14 5.48 -1.02
CA ILE A 55 2.15 4.35 -0.09
C ILE A 55 3.28 4.48 0.93
N PHE A 56 4.44 4.98 0.51
CA PHE A 56 5.53 5.28 1.44
C PHE A 56 5.09 6.26 2.54
N ILE A 57 4.50 7.41 2.17
CA ILE A 57 4.03 8.42 3.13
C ILE A 57 2.95 7.87 4.06
N ILE A 58 2.02 7.08 3.53
CA ILE A 58 1.00 6.46 4.38
C ILE A 58 1.67 5.52 5.38
N SER A 59 2.60 4.69 4.91
CA SER A 59 3.26 3.68 5.73
C SER A 59 3.97 4.28 6.93
N GLU A 60 4.64 5.43 6.82
CA GLU A 60 5.35 6.06 7.95
C GLU A 60 4.43 6.38 9.14
N ASN A 61 3.17 6.71 8.86
CA ASN A 61 2.21 7.12 9.89
C ASN A 61 1.34 5.96 10.39
N THR A 62 1.25 4.86 9.63
CA THR A 62 0.31 3.75 9.93
C THR A 62 0.42 3.26 11.37
N PHE A 63 1.57 2.74 11.80
CA PHE A 63 1.71 2.20 13.16
C PHE A 63 2.16 3.25 14.17
N LYS A 64 2.88 4.30 13.71
CA LYS A 64 3.41 5.35 14.57
C LYS A 64 2.33 6.08 15.35
N GLN A 65 1.22 6.45 14.69
CA GLN A 65 0.10 7.12 15.35
C GLN A 65 -0.54 6.27 16.46
N ASP A 66 -0.69 4.95 16.25
CA ASP A 66 -1.26 4.06 17.27
C ASP A 66 -0.25 3.73 18.39
N PHE A 67 1.05 3.83 18.10
CA PHE A 67 2.12 3.64 19.08
C PHE A 67 2.24 4.85 20.00
N ASP A 68 2.27 6.06 19.44
CA ASP A 68 2.34 7.31 20.21
C ASP A 68 1.13 7.49 21.14
N ASN A 69 -0.04 6.97 20.74
CA ASN A 69 -1.26 6.96 21.55
C ASN A 69 -1.31 5.83 22.61
N GLY A 70 -0.30 4.96 22.66
CA GLY A 70 -0.24 3.80 23.56
C GLY A 70 -1.29 2.71 23.27
N TYR A 71 -1.99 2.79 22.14
CA TYR A 71 -3.04 1.83 21.77
C TYR A 71 -2.45 0.45 21.45
N LEU A 72 -1.31 0.41 20.74
CA LEU A 72 -0.60 -0.83 20.44
C LEU A 72 -0.14 -1.55 21.72
N GLU A 73 0.40 -0.81 22.69
CA GLU A 73 0.86 -1.36 23.97
C GLU A 73 -0.29 -1.96 24.77
N LYS A 74 -1.41 -1.23 24.88
CA LYS A 74 -2.63 -1.75 25.53
C LYS A 74 -3.14 -3.02 24.86
N MET A 75 -3.18 -3.07 23.53
CA MET A 75 -3.63 -4.25 22.80
C MET A 75 -2.76 -5.48 23.09
N ILE A 76 -1.44 -5.30 23.20
CA ILE A 76 -0.49 -6.38 23.47
C ILE A 76 -0.62 -6.86 24.91
N CYS A 77 -0.77 -5.95 25.89
CA CYS A 77 -1.04 -6.31 27.27
C CYS A 77 -2.37 -7.06 27.45
N GLU A 78 -3.42 -6.65 26.73
CA GLU A 78 -4.73 -7.30 26.77
C GLU A 78 -4.81 -8.60 25.94
N GLN A 79 -3.69 -9.05 25.34
CA GLN A 79 -3.63 -10.21 24.43
C GLN A 79 -4.69 -10.16 23.32
N LYS A 80 -5.10 -8.96 22.90
CA LYS A 80 -6.04 -8.81 21.80
C LYS A 80 -5.38 -9.28 20.51
N ASN A 81 -6.17 -9.93 19.67
CA ASN A 81 -5.64 -10.56 18.46
C ASN A 81 -5.20 -9.51 17.42
N ILE A 82 -3.89 -9.24 17.37
CA ILE A 82 -3.22 -8.24 16.51
C ILE A 82 -3.48 -8.49 15.01
N MET A 83 -3.70 -9.76 14.62
CA MET A 83 -4.08 -10.11 13.23
C MET A 83 -5.34 -9.35 12.79
N HIS A 84 -6.35 -9.26 13.66
CA HIS A 84 -7.61 -8.59 13.33
C HIS A 84 -7.47 -7.07 13.23
N TYR A 85 -6.48 -6.49 13.93
CA TYR A 85 -6.14 -5.08 13.82
C TYR A 85 -5.47 -4.78 12.49
N LEU A 86 -4.44 -5.54 12.13
CA LEU A 86 -3.74 -5.40 10.85
C LEU A 86 -4.71 -5.56 9.68
N PHE A 87 -5.53 -6.60 9.68
CA PHE A 87 -6.49 -6.84 8.61
C PHE A 87 -7.52 -5.71 8.49
N GLY A 88 -8.02 -5.18 9.61
CA GLY A 88 -8.93 -4.03 9.60
C GLY A 88 -8.29 -2.79 8.99
N LYS A 89 -7.02 -2.51 9.32
CA LYS A 89 -6.27 -1.37 8.80
C LYS A 89 -5.98 -1.51 7.31
N TYR A 90 -5.56 -2.70 6.85
CA TYR A 90 -5.37 -2.99 5.43
C TYR A 90 -6.67 -2.89 4.62
N LEU A 91 -7.80 -3.35 5.16
CA LEU A 91 -9.07 -3.21 4.46
C LEU A 91 -9.52 -1.75 4.37
N ALA A 92 -9.41 -0.99 5.47
CA ALA A 92 -9.80 0.42 5.47
C ALA A 92 -8.99 1.22 4.44
N ILE A 93 -7.66 1.09 4.45
CA ILE A 93 -6.81 1.81 3.48
C ILE A 93 -7.07 1.37 2.04
N THR A 94 -7.35 0.09 1.81
CA THR A 94 -7.66 -0.42 0.47
C THR A 94 -8.92 0.22 -0.07
N ILE A 95 -9.98 0.29 0.74
CA ILE A 95 -11.29 0.84 0.34
C ILE A 95 -11.21 2.35 0.15
N PHE A 96 -10.58 3.08 1.07
CA PHE A 96 -10.62 4.55 1.07
C PHE A 96 -9.51 5.22 0.25
N VAL A 97 -8.40 4.53 -0.01
CA VAL A 97 -7.22 5.14 -0.64
C VAL A 97 -6.81 4.39 -1.91
N PHE A 98 -6.55 3.08 -1.83
CA PHE A 98 -6.04 2.35 -3.01
C PHE A 98 -7.08 2.21 -4.12
N LEU A 99 -8.34 1.96 -3.76
CA LEU A 99 -9.44 1.88 -4.72
C LEU A 99 -9.64 3.19 -5.51
N PRO A 100 -9.78 4.37 -4.87
CA PRO A 100 -9.86 5.63 -5.62
C PRO A 100 -8.58 5.95 -6.40
N MET A 101 -7.38 5.66 -5.88
CA MET A 101 -6.14 5.81 -6.67
C MET A 101 -6.14 4.95 -7.94
N ALA A 102 -6.60 3.70 -7.85
CA ALA A 102 -6.69 2.80 -9.00
C ALA A 102 -7.69 3.31 -10.05
N ILE A 103 -8.83 3.84 -9.61
CA ILE A 103 -9.84 4.43 -10.48
C ILE A 103 -9.28 5.67 -11.19
N ILE A 104 -8.61 6.58 -10.48
CA ILE A 104 -7.96 7.76 -11.07
C ILE A 104 -6.97 7.33 -12.15
N SER A 105 -6.07 6.37 -11.85
CA SER A 105 -5.10 5.86 -12.82
C SER A 105 -5.75 5.24 -14.07
N GLY A 106 -6.79 4.42 -13.85
CA GLY A 106 -7.53 3.78 -14.94
C GLY A 106 -8.20 4.78 -15.87
N ILE A 107 -8.78 5.85 -15.33
CA ILE A 107 -9.48 6.88 -16.11
C ILE A 107 -8.48 7.64 -17.00
N PHE A 108 -7.36 8.07 -16.42
CA PHE A 108 -6.38 8.90 -17.14
C PHE A 108 -5.48 8.10 -18.09
N SER A 109 -5.28 6.81 -17.86
CA SER A 109 -4.58 5.92 -18.81
C SER A 109 -5.41 5.59 -20.06
N GLY A 110 -6.69 5.98 -20.11
CA GLY A 110 -7.59 5.67 -21.23
C GLY A 110 -8.01 4.20 -21.32
N THR A 111 -7.64 3.38 -20.33
CA THR A 111 -7.88 1.92 -20.33
C THR A 111 -9.31 1.55 -19.93
N LEU A 112 -10.08 2.47 -19.34
CA LEU A 112 -11.45 2.21 -18.88
C LEU A 112 -12.43 1.79 -20.01
N ASN A 113 -12.15 2.17 -21.26
CA ASN A 113 -13.04 1.93 -22.40
C ASN A 113 -12.77 0.60 -23.13
N GLY A 114 -11.75 -0.16 -22.71
CA GLY A 114 -11.39 -1.45 -23.32
C GLY A 114 -12.02 -2.66 -22.61
N SER A 115 -12.06 -3.81 -23.31
CA SER A 115 -12.52 -5.10 -22.74
C SER A 115 -11.72 -5.56 -21.51
N ASN A 116 -10.50 -5.07 -21.35
CA ASN A 116 -9.56 -5.48 -20.30
C ASN A 116 -9.40 -4.42 -19.19
N SER A 117 -10.34 -3.49 -19.06
CA SER A 117 -10.30 -2.42 -18.05
C SER A 117 -10.32 -2.97 -16.62
N ALA A 118 -11.16 -3.97 -16.36
CA ALA A 118 -11.27 -4.61 -15.04
C ALA A 118 -9.97 -5.30 -14.62
N THR A 119 -9.33 -6.02 -15.55
CA THR A 119 -8.06 -6.72 -15.28
C THR A 119 -6.93 -5.73 -14.99
N TYR A 120 -6.90 -4.59 -15.68
CA TYR A 120 -5.91 -3.54 -15.44
C TYR A 120 -6.07 -2.90 -14.05
N ILE A 121 -7.30 -2.55 -13.66
CA ILE A 121 -7.60 -2.00 -12.34
C ILE A 121 -7.27 -3.02 -11.24
N CYS A 122 -7.59 -4.30 -11.45
CA CYS A 122 -7.22 -5.36 -10.51
C CYS A 122 -5.70 -5.49 -10.38
N ALA A 123 -4.94 -5.42 -11.48
CA ALA A 123 -3.47 -5.47 -11.44
C ALA A 123 -2.88 -4.27 -10.67
N LEU A 124 -3.41 -3.06 -10.88
CA LEU A 124 -3.01 -1.87 -10.12
C LEU A 124 -3.31 -2.02 -8.62
N LEU A 125 -4.49 -2.53 -8.29
CA LEU A 125 -4.90 -2.70 -6.89
C LEU A 125 -4.04 -3.76 -6.19
N LEU A 126 -3.75 -4.87 -6.87
CA LEU A 126 -2.79 -5.88 -6.40
C LEU A 126 -1.40 -5.28 -6.19
N MET A 127 -0.92 -4.47 -7.13
CA MET A 127 0.34 -3.75 -7.03
C MET A 127 0.38 -2.81 -5.81
N TYR A 128 -0.70 -2.09 -5.51
CA TYR A 128 -0.77 -1.22 -4.34
C TYR A 128 -0.77 -2.01 -3.02
N LEU A 129 -1.51 -3.12 -2.99
CA LEU A 129 -1.61 -4.01 -1.83
C LEU A 129 -0.27 -4.68 -1.50
N THR A 130 0.42 -5.24 -2.50
CA THR A 130 1.74 -5.84 -2.32
C THR A 130 2.72 -4.81 -1.76
N LEU A 131 2.78 -3.63 -2.38
CA LEU A 131 3.68 -2.55 -2.02
C LEU A 131 3.41 -2.08 -0.58
N SER A 132 2.14 -1.98 -0.18
CA SER A 132 1.75 -1.63 1.18
C SER A 132 2.22 -2.66 2.21
N CYS A 133 2.17 -3.96 1.93
CA CYS A 133 2.70 -4.99 2.82
C CYS A 133 4.20 -4.79 3.09
N PHE A 134 4.99 -4.56 2.04
CA PHE A 134 6.44 -4.31 2.19
C PHE A 134 6.71 -3.04 2.99
N PHE A 135 6.06 -1.93 2.66
CA PHE A 135 6.24 -0.66 3.36
C PHE A 135 5.83 -0.71 4.84
N ASN A 136 4.76 -1.43 5.15
CA ASN A 136 4.34 -1.60 6.54
C ASN A 136 5.32 -2.48 7.34
N LEU A 137 6.02 -3.42 6.71
CA LEU A 137 7.11 -4.16 7.37
C LEU A 137 8.23 -3.23 7.78
N GLY A 138 8.70 -2.37 6.89
CA GLY A 138 9.75 -1.40 7.23
C GLY A 138 9.30 -0.48 8.36
N ASN A 139 8.06 0.02 8.32
CA ASN A 139 7.53 0.87 9.37
C ASN A 139 7.46 0.16 10.72
N SER A 140 7.03 -1.12 10.73
CA SER A 140 6.98 -1.92 11.96
C SER A 140 8.35 -2.11 12.59
N ILE A 141 9.42 -2.11 11.80
CA ILE A 141 10.81 -2.23 12.30
C ILE A 141 11.34 -0.88 12.78
N SER A 142 10.87 0.23 12.23
CA SER A 142 11.32 1.57 12.59
C SER A 142 10.49 2.28 13.68
N LEU A 143 9.50 1.64 14.32
CA LEU A 143 8.61 2.35 15.27
C LEU A 143 9.37 3.09 16.39
N ARG A 144 10.37 2.44 17.02
CA ARG A 144 11.14 3.06 18.12
C ARG A 144 12.26 3.98 17.65
N ARG A 145 12.82 3.72 16.48
CA ARG A 145 13.97 4.46 15.96
C ARG A 145 13.41 5.48 14.98
N ASN A 146 13.30 6.74 15.40
CA ASN A 146 12.86 7.90 14.58
C ASN A 146 13.66 8.11 13.26
N ASN A 147 14.56 7.20 12.89
CA ASN A 147 15.19 7.15 11.59
C ASN A 147 14.25 6.53 10.55
N SER A 148 14.24 7.11 9.35
CA SER A 148 13.61 6.61 8.12
C SER A 148 14.24 5.32 7.56
N LEU A 149 14.51 4.34 8.43
CA LEU A 149 14.98 2.99 8.03
C LEU A 149 13.97 2.23 7.18
N ASN A 150 12.73 2.73 7.16
CA ASN A 150 11.67 2.27 6.29
C ASN A 150 12.19 2.18 4.83
N ALA A 151 12.87 3.20 4.30
CA ALA A 151 13.40 3.16 2.94
C ALA A 151 14.56 2.15 2.76
N LEU A 152 15.48 2.05 3.73
CA LEU A 152 16.74 1.32 3.57
C LEU A 152 16.58 -0.21 3.59
N LEU A 153 15.61 -0.70 4.36
CA LEU A 153 15.36 -2.15 4.53
C LEU A 153 14.56 -2.76 3.39
N ILE A 154 13.74 -1.95 2.71
CA ILE A 154 12.74 -2.43 1.75
C ILE A 154 13.26 -2.41 0.31
N ILE A 155 14.24 -1.56 -0.01
CA ILE A 155 14.83 -1.45 -1.38
C ILE A 155 15.23 -2.82 -1.97
N PRO A 156 15.93 -3.72 -1.26
CA PRO A 156 16.33 -5.01 -1.83
C PRO A 156 15.14 -5.90 -2.23
N LEU A 157 14.06 -5.85 -1.44
CA LEU A 157 12.85 -6.63 -1.71
C LEU A 157 11.93 -5.99 -2.76
N LEU A 158 12.10 -4.70 -3.04
CA LEU A 158 11.32 -4.01 -4.07
C LEU A 158 11.84 -4.27 -5.48
N ILE A 159 13.14 -4.53 -5.67
CA ILE A 159 13.72 -4.71 -7.01
C ILE A 159 13.01 -5.84 -7.80
N PRO A 160 12.82 -7.07 -7.25
CA PRO A 160 12.12 -8.13 -7.97
C PRO A 160 10.68 -7.76 -8.32
N PHE A 161 10.00 -7.05 -7.40
CA PHE A 161 8.63 -6.59 -7.59
C PHE A 161 8.51 -5.56 -8.71
N ILE A 162 9.43 -4.60 -8.77
CA ILE A 162 9.47 -3.55 -9.79
C ILE A 162 9.59 -4.16 -11.19
N ILE A 163 10.43 -5.19 -11.34
CA ILE A 163 10.65 -5.88 -12.63
C ILE A 163 9.35 -6.55 -13.09
N LEU A 164 8.70 -7.34 -12.23
CA LEU A 164 7.45 -8.04 -12.56
C LEU A 164 6.33 -7.08 -12.96
N VAL A 165 6.18 -5.99 -12.22
CA VAL A 165 5.15 -4.98 -12.49
C VAL A 165 5.40 -4.30 -13.84
N LYS A 166 6.65 -3.96 -14.14
CA LYS A 166 7.02 -3.36 -15.43
C LYS A 166 6.60 -4.26 -16.60
N GLU A 167 6.86 -5.55 -16.52
CA GLU A 167 6.52 -6.51 -17.60
C GLU A 167 5.00 -6.64 -17.82
N ILE A 168 4.18 -6.52 -16.76
CA ILE A 168 2.70 -6.54 -16.88
C ILE A 168 2.20 -5.34 -17.68
N PHE A 169 2.69 -4.15 -17.35
CA PHE A 169 2.12 -2.90 -17.84
C PHE A 169 2.78 -2.40 -19.14
N ILE A 170 4.01 -2.83 -19.45
CA ILE A 170 4.74 -2.43 -20.66
C ILE A 170 4.72 -3.52 -21.73
N ASP A 171 5.03 -4.77 -21.37
CA ASP A 171 5.24 -5.84 -22.34
C ASP A 171 3.92 -6.56 -22.73
N GLY A 172 2.82 -6.25 -22.03
CA GLY A 172 1.46 -6.67 -22.41
C GLY A 172 1.16 -8.16 -22.21
N ILE A 173 2.03 -8.89 -21.50
CA ILE A 173 1.83 -10.31 -21.16
C ILE A 173 0.96 -10.40 -19.89
N PHE A 174 -0.35 -10.23 -20.05
CA PHE A 174 -1.26 -10.08 -18.92
C PHE A 174 -1.46 -11.38 -18.11
N GLU A 175 -1.75 -12.51 -18.75
CA GLU A 175 -2.22 -13.70 -18.01
C GLU A 175 -1.14 -14.34 -17.11
N ALA A 176 0.06 -14.56 -17.64
CA ALA A 176 1.15 -15.18 -16.87
C ALA A 176 1.62 -14.26 -15.74
N ASN A 177 1.79 -12.96 -16.02
CA ASN A 177 2.39 -12.05 -15.07
C ASN A 177 1.41 -11.60 -13.97
N ILE A 178 0.10 -11.54 -14.24
CA ILE A 178 -0.91 -11.33 -13.19
C ILE A 178 -0.90 -12.50 -12.20
N ASN A 179 -0.79 -13.74 -12.68
CA ASN A 179 -0.72 -14.91 -11.78
C ASN A 179 0.53 -14.84 -10.88
N PHE A 180 1.68 -14.43 -11.42
CA PHE A 180 2.87 -14.16 -10.62
C PHE A 180 2.67 -13.04 -9.60
N LEU A 181 2.01 -11.93 -9.99
CA LEU A 181 1.71 -10.82 -9.09
C LEU A 181 0.78 -11.26 -7.95
N VAL A 182 -0.22 -12.10 -8.23
CA VAL A 182 -1.12 -12.69 -7.24
C VAL A 182 -0.36 -13.64 -6.31
N ALA A 183 0.52 -14.49 -6.84
CA ALA A 183 1.36 -15.37 -6.02
C ALA A 183 2.28 -14.56 -5.10
N TYR A 184 2.89 -13.49 -5.62
CA TYR A 184 3.73 -12.58 -4.85
C TYR A 184 2.93 -11.84 -3.77
N PHE A 185 1.70 -11.42 -4.08
CA PHE A 185 0.78 -10.84 -3.12
C PHE A 185 0.40 -11.82 -2.02
N LEU A 186 0.05 -13.05 -2.34
CA LEU A 186 -0.28 -14.07 -1.34
C LEU A 186 0.92 -14.38 -0.43
N PHE A 187 2.11 -14.47 -1.02
CA PHE A 187 3.36 -14.63 -0.27
C PHE A 187 3.57 -13.46 0.70
N ALA A 188 3.48 -12.22 0.21
CA ALA A 188 3.60 -11.02 1.01
C ALA A 188 2.53 -10.97 2.12
N ALA A 189 1.26 -11.14 1.78
CA ALA A 189 0.14 -11.08 2.70
C ALA A 189 0.22 -12.15 3.81
N SER A 190 0.83 -13.31 3.55
CA SER A 190 1.05 -14.34 4.57
C SER A 190 2.32 -14.08 5.40
N PHE A 191 3.49 -14.11 4.75
CA PHE A 191 4.78 -14.08 5.45
C PHE A 191 5.07 -12.73 6.09
N ILE A 192 4.83 -11.63 5.37
CA ILE A 192 5.17 -10.29 5.85
C ILE A 192 4.27 -9.89 7.00
N ASN A 193 2.97 -10.16 6.91
CA ASN A 193 2.06 -9.86 8.01
C ASN A 193 2.39 -10.67 9.27
N PHE A 194 2.82 -11.93 9.12
CA PHE A 194 3.28 -12.72 10.26
C PHE A 194 4.54 -12.12 10.91
N ILE A 195 5.49 -11.65 10.10
CA ILE A 195 6.70 -10.96 10.59
C ILE A 195 6.32 -9.66 11.30
N ILE A 196 5.45 -8.83 10.71
CA ILE A 196 4.97 -7.57 11.31
C ILE A 196 4.43 -7.81 12.72
N ILE A 197 3.63 -8.86 12.92
CA ILE A 197 3.06 -9.16 14.25
C ILE A 197 4.15 -9.49 15.27
N LYS A 198 5.12 -10.32 14.90
CA LYS A 198 6.24 -10.65 15.78
C LYS A 198 7.08 -9.40 16.10
N VAL A 199 7.34 -8.57 15.10
CA VAL A 199 8.10 -7.33 15.27
C VAL A 199 7.35 -6.37 16.20
N LEU A 200 6.05 -6.15 15.99
CA LEU A 200 5.23 -5.31 16.87
C LEU A 200 5.26 -5.80 18.33
N HIS A 201 5.23 -7.12 18.56
CA HIS A 201 5.33 -7.67 19.91
C HIS A 201 6.71 -7.43 20.55
N ILE A 202 7.78 -7.43 19.77
CA ILE A 202 9.13 -7.12 20.26
C ILE A 202 9.27 -5.62 20.56
N GLN A 203 8.73 -4.76 19.70
CA GLN A 203 8.86 -3.31 19.82
C GLN A 203 7.91 -2.67 20.84
N SER A 204 6.91 -3.41 21.31
CA SER A 204 6.02 -2.96 22.39
C SER A 204 6.48 -3.39 23.78
N LYS A 205 7.54 -4.21 23.90
CA LYS A 205 8.17 -4.58 25.18
C LYS A 205 9.27 -3.60 25.54
#